data_AF-A0A9N8EKS9-F1
#
_entry.id   AF-A0A9N8EKS9-F1
#
_cell.length_a   1.000
_cell.length_b   1.000
_cell.length_c   1.000
_cell.angle_alpha   90.00
_cell.angle_beta   90.00
_cell.angle_gamma   90.00
#
_symmetry.space_group_name_H-M   'P 1'
#
loop_
_entity.id
_entity.type
_entity.pdbx_description
1 polymer ?
#
loop_
_entity_poly.entity_id
_entity_poly.type
_entity_poly.pdbx_seq_one_letter_code
_entity_poly.pdbx_strand_id
1 'polypeptide(L)'
;MSNTQEDNANGRRSYVDIPYAELGAVHPDGVIVGPTERYYKCSGQFTADLMTMGIGLKTSDFHEIGNVEEEPYRSMKLKKKVTATQKHMVEEIKRRCIVDGHLEQPKCGHWDKKKCLVWLQRNPLTNASDRAFVIAAEKKLYDLVTRVNKENLKEKNKGTAPLITAEPYIRLIECMLNDSIRPLFMEMHRMGERDDEAPLGDSRAKLIKIIAKWELSGNGFGQRGQDEDAFGHLGEDELQCGDNRANFMDSQTKEHILYLWHVADEQEILKNVLSVISDSCAASSEACSSVAGSVVTTARKRRVDERALGFFRAKMGLAMHTMSRAAIFKELRETQDKLFESQVKVMETTSSNISDLYMGRIRMLEAQVKAVQECLDSLDGEEAVKKQRRERRANKKRKTTASAAAAALDSDDTDSDDDDEEGLAAESGSMGY
;
A
#
# COMPACT_ATOMS: atom_id res chain seq x y z
N MET A 1 -29.16 -43.98 -1.20
CA MET A 1 -29.91 -42.85 -1.79
C MET A 1 -28.89 -41.78 -2.15
N SER A 2 -28.70 -41.59 -3.44
CA SER A 2 -27.63 -40.81 -4.08
C SER A 2 -27.75 -39.32 -3.75
N ASN A 3 -26.68 -38.77 -3.18
CA ASN A 3 -26.52 -37.35 -2.92
C ASN A 3 -25.75 -36.73 -4.09
N THR A 4 -26.48 -36.20 -5.07
CA THR A 4 -25.93 -35.36 -6.14
C THR A 4 -26.65 -34.02 -6.05
N GLN A 5 -26.07 -33.11 -5.28
CA GLN A 5 -26.45 -31.71 -5.22
C GLN A 5 -25.56 -30.98 -6.23
N GLU A 6 -26.06 -30.80 -7.44
CA GLU A 6 -25.42 -29.97 -8.46
C GLU A 6 -25.45 -28.50 -8.00
N ASP A 7 -24.26 -27.92 -7.86
CA ASP A 7 -24.04 -26.50 -7.60
C ASP A 7 -24.49 -25.66 -8.81
N ASN A 8 -25.79 -25.35 -8.85
CA ASN A 8 -26.33 -24.40 -9.78
C ASN A 8 -26.02 -22.98 -9.26
N ALA A 9 -24.95 -22.38 -9.77
CA ALA A 9 -24.36 -21.11 -9.29
C ALA A 9 -25.29 -19.88 -9.34
N ASN A 10 -26.54 -20.01 -9.81
CA ASN A 10 -27.57 -18.98 -9.80
C ASN A 10 -28.91 -19.43 -9.18
N GLY A 11 -28.92 -20.50 -8.37
CA GLY A 11 -30.09 -21.09 -7.73
C GLY A 11 -30.78 -20.22 -6.66
N ARG A 12 -30.98 -18.92 -6.90
CA ARG A 12 -31.92 -18.11 -6.15
C ARG A 12 -33.32 -18.60 -6.50
N ARG A 13 -33.92 -19.42 -5.62
CA ARG A 13 -35.36 -19.68 -5.67
C ARG A 13 -36.07 -18.33 -5.71
N SER A 14 -36.85 -18.13 -6.76
CA SER A 14 -37.76 -17.00 -6.87
C SER A 14 -38.66 -16.98 -5.64
N TYR A 15 -38.66 -15.88 -4.91
CA TYR A 15 -39.46 -15.69 -3.70
C TYR A 15 -40.97 -15.90 -3.93
N VAL A 16 -41.41 -15.87 -5.19
CA VAL A 16 -42.81 -16.11 -5.59
C VAL A 16 -43.30 -17.51 -5.18
N ASP A 17 -42.40 -18.46 -4.89
CA ASP A 17 -42.76 -19.86 -4.62
C ASP A 17 -42.86 -20.23 -3.13
N ILE A 18 -42.57 -19.31 -2.19
CA ILE A 18 -42.85 -19.55 -0.76
C ILE A 18 -44.26 -19.05 -0.49
N PRO A 19 -45.23 -19.94 -0.16
CA PRO A 19 -46.60 -19.51 0.09
C PRO A 19 -46.63 -18.53 1.27
N TYR A 20 -47.01 -17.28 1.02
CA TYR A 20 -47.11 -16.24 2.06
C TYR A 20 -48.03 -16.65 3.22
N ALA A 21 -48.96 -17.57 2.97
CA ALA A 21 -49.80 -18.19 4.00
C ALA A 21 -48.99 -18.86 5.13
N GLU A 22 -47.76 -19.30 4.85
CA GLU A 22 -46.88 -19.92 5.85
C GLU A 22 -46.12 -18.91 6.71
N LEU A 23 -46.16 -17.60 6.44
CA LEU A 23 -45.41 -16.60 7.23
C LEU A 23 -45.96 -16.38 8.65
N GLY A 24 -47.18 -16.84 8.93
CA GLY A 24 -47.80 -16.80 10.27
C GLY A 24 -47.65 -18.07 11.11
N ALA A 25 -47.06 -19.14 10.58
CA ALA A 25 -46.96 -20.42 11.30
C ALA A 25 -46.02 -20.31 12.51
N VAL A 26 -46.37 -20.92 13.65
CA VAL A 26 -45.51 -20.99 14.85
C VAL A 26 -44.37 -21.97 14.57
N HIS A 27 -43.12 -21.61 14.93
CA HIS A 27 -41.99 -22.54 14.83
C HIS A 27 -42.26 -23.76 15.73
N PRO A 28 -41.89 -25.00 15.34
CA PRO A 28 -42.12 -26.19 16.16
C PRO A 28 -41.57 -26.10 17.59
N ASP A 29 -40.57 -25.25 17.82
CA ASP A 29 -39.95 -25.01 19.13
C ASP A 29 -40.72 -24.01 20.02
N GLY A 30 -41.89 -23.54 19.59
CA GLY A 30 -42.71 -22.56 20.32
C GLY A 30 -42.17 -21.13 20.33
N VAL A 31 -40.99 -20.89 19.74
CA VAL A 31 -40.42 -19.54 19.56
C VAL A 31 -41.16 -18.82 18.44
N ILE A 32 -41.76 -17.68 18.77
CA ILE A 32 -42.45 -16.82 17.80
C ILE A 32 -41.38 -16.11 16.95
N VAL A 33 -41.04 -16.70 15.81
CA VAL A 33 -40.16 -16.11 14.81
C VAL A 33 -40.96 -15.12 13.97
N GLY A 34 -40.53 -13.86 13.93
CA GLY A 34 -41.19 -12.82 13.15
C GLY A 34 -41.12 -13.08 11.64
N PRO A 35 -42.07 -12.56 10.83
CA PRO A 35 -42.09 -12.73 9.37
C PRO A 35 -40.78 -12.28 8.70
N THR A 36 -40.14 -11.23 9.23
CA THR A 36 -38.87 -10.71 8.70
C THR A 36 -37.71 -11.67 8.94
N GLU A 37 -37.63 -12.26 10.14
CA GLU A 37 -36.59 -13.27 10.45
C GLU A 37 -36.75 -14.53 9.59
N ARG A 38 -37.99 -14.99 9.40
CA ARG A 38 -38.28 -16.13 8.53
C ARG A 38 -37.83 -15.84 7.10
N TYR A 39 -38.18 -14.67 6.56
CA TYR A 39 -37.76 -14.25 5.23
C TYR A 39 -36.24 -14.25 5.09
N TYR A 40 -35.51 -13.68 6.07
CA TYR A 40 -34.05 -13.65 6.05
C TYR A 40 -33.42 -15.05 6.06
N LYS A 41 -33.99 -15.99 6.84
CA LYS A 41 -33.52 -17.38 6.86
C LYS A 41 -33.79 -18.09 5.54
N CYS A 42 -34.98 -17.92 4.98
CA CYS A 42 -35.37 -18.54 3.70
C CYS A 42 -34.62 -17.95 2.50
N SER A 43 -34.21 -16.68 2.56
CA SER A 43 -33.43 -16.07 1.49
C SER A 43 -31.97 -16.55 1.46
N GLY A 44 -31.55 -17.42 2.38
CA GLY A 44 -30.15 -17.86 2.47
C GLY A 44 -29.26 -16.86 3.21
N GLN A 45 -29.86 -15.97 4.02
CA GLN A 45 -29.14 -15.03 4.89
C GLN A 45 -28.22 -14.07 4.12
N PHE A 46 -28.65 -13.62 2.93
CA PHE A 46 -27.89 -12.64 2.17
C PHE A 46 -27.84 -11.30 2.91
N THR A 47 -26.64 -10.78 3.14
CA THR A 47 -26.43 -9.50 3.85
C THR A 47 -27.10 -8.32 3.14
N ALA A 48 -27.17 -8.33 1.81
CA ALA A 48 -27.89 -7.30 1.06
C ALA A 48 -29.40 -7.26 1.37
N ASP A 49 -30.02 -8.41 1.67
CA ASP A 49 -31.43 -8.46 2.07
C ASP A 49 -31.58 -7.87 3.47
N LEU A 50 -30.71 -8.25 4.41
CA LEU A 50 -30.69 -7.68 5.77
C LEU A 50 -30.55 -6.15 5.75
N MET A 51 -29.60 -5.63 4.97
CA MET A 51 -29.41 -4.18 4.83
C MET A 51 -30.64 -3.50 4.22
N THR A 52 -31.32 -4.16 3.28
CA THR A 52 -32.55 -3.64 2.69
C THR A 52 -33.70 -3.59 3.71
N MET A 53 -33.84 -4.62 4.55
CA MET A 53 -34.83 -4.66 5.64
C MET A 53 -34.60 -3.54 6.67
N GLY A 54 -33.35 -3.13 6.87
CA GLY A 54 -32.97 -2.04 7.77
C GLY A 54 -33.37 -0.64 7.30
N ILE A 55 -33.61 -0.43 6.00
CA ILE A 55 -33.85 0.92 5.45
C ILE A 55 -35.07 1.57 6.11
N GLY A 56 -34.85 2.77 6.65
CA GLY A 56 -35.85 3.56 7.37
C GLY A 56 -35.84 3.35 8.89
N LEU A 57 -35.10 2.37 9.40
CA LEU A 57 -34.93 2.17 10.83
C LEU A 57 -33.76 3.00 11.38
N LYS A 58 -33.93 3.49 12.61
CA LYS A 58 -32.89 4.16 13.38
C LYS A 58 -32.76 3.52 14.75
N THR A 59 -31.53 3.33 15.20
CA THR A 59 -31.23 2.91 16.57
C THR A 59 -31.44 4.09 17.54
N SER A 60 -31.47 3.85 18.85
CA SER A 60 -31.51 4.88 19.90
C SER A 60 -30.44 5.96 19.72
N ASP A 61 -29.30 5.57 19.16
CA ASP A 61 -28.12 6.42 19.00
C ASP A 61 -28.15 7.20 17.67
N PHE A 62 -29.32 7.29 17.02
CA PHE A 62 -29.55 7.91 15.71
C PHE A 62 -28.82 7.26 14.53
N HIS A 63 -28.16 6.12 14.72
CA HIS A 63 -27.54 5.34 13.64
C HIS A 63 -28.60 4.81 12.67
N GLU A 64 -28.40 5.04 11.37
CA GLU A 64 -29.31 4.61 10.30
C GLU A 64 -28.97 3.20 9.82
N ILE A 65 -29.87 2.26 10.09
CA ILE A 65 -29.67 0.85 9.75
C ILE A 65 -29.79 0.68 8.24
N GLY A 66 -28.87 -0.08 7.64
CA GLY A 66 -28.83 -0.29 6.20
C GLY A 66 -28.06 0.78 5.41
N ASN A 67 -27.45 1.77 6.09
CA ASN A 67 -26.61 2.77 5.43
C ASN A 67 -25.20 2.22 5.14
N VAL A 68 -24.94 1.85 3.88
CA VAL A 68 -23.65 1.29 3.43
C VAL A 68 -22.58 2.39 3.21
N GLU A 69 -22.94 3.67 3.33
CA GLU A 69 -21.99 4.79 3.22
C GLU A 69 -21.33 5.16 4.56
N GLU A 70 -21.83 4.61 5.67
CA GLU A 70 -21.24 4.76 7.00
C GLU A 70 -20.18 3.68 7.30
N GLU A 71 -19.26 3.97 8.22
CA GLU A 71 -18.33 2.96 8.74
C GLU A 71 -19.10 1.94 9.62
N PRO A 72 -18.73 0.64 9.58
CA PRO A 72 -17.55 0.04 8.97
C PRO A 72 -17.77 -0.39 7.51
N TYR A 73 -18.97 -0.21 6.95
CA TYR A 73 -19.33 -0.70 5.63
C TYR A 73 -18.64 0.06 4.50
N ARG A 74 -18.41 1.37 4.69
CA ARG A 74 -17.71 2.23 3.74
C ARG A 74 -16.31 1.72 3.40
N SER A 75 -15.57 1.22 4.38
CA SER A 75 -14.19 0.73 4.22
C SER A 75 -14.09 -0.76 3.83
N MET A 76 -15.21 -1.47 3.71
CA MET A 76 -15.23 -2.91 3.43
C MET A 76 -14.84 -3.22 1.96
N LYS A 77 -13.86 -4.11 1.76
CA LYS A 77 -13.37 -4.53 0.42
C LYS A 77 -14.46 -5.05 -0.51
N LEU A 78 -15.46 -5.76 0.02
CA LEU A 78 -16.54 -6.40 -0.74
C LEU A 78 -17.88 -5.66 -0.60
N LYS A 79 -17.88 -4.31 -0.62
CA LYS A 79 -19.08 -3.47 -0.49
C LYS A 79 -20.26 -3.94 -1.34
N LYS A 80 -20.00 -4.41 -2.57
CA LYS A 80 -21.01 -4.95 -3.50
C LYS A 80 -21.89 -6.07 -2.91
N LYS A 81 -21.38 -6.88 -1.96
CA LYS A 81 -22.15 -7.98 -1.33
C LYS A 81 -23.18 -7.49 -0.32
N VAL A 82 -22.97 -6.31 0.26
CA VAL A 82 -23.80 -5.72 1.30
C VAL A 82 -24.72 -4.62 0.72
N THR A 83 -24.35 -4.03 -0.42
CA THR A 83 -25.18 -3.04 -1.11
C THR A 83 -26.49 -3.63 -1.63
N ALA A 84 -27.61 -3.07 -1.15
CA ALA A 84 -28.94 -3.37 -1.67
C ALA A 84 -29.06 -3.05 -3.18
N THR A 85 -29.52 -4.04 -3.94
CA THR A 85 -29.87 -3.89 -5.36
C THR A 85 -31.33 -3.44 -5.47
N GLN A 86 -31.73 -2.90 -6.63
CA GLN A 86 -33.13 -2.54 -6.89
C GLN A 86 -34.07 -3.74 -6.70
N LYS A 87 -33.63 -4.94 -7.10
CA LYS A 87 -34.39 -6.18 -6.91
C LYS A 87 -34.68 -6.45 -5.43
N HIS A 88 -33.68 -6.38 -4.57
CA HIS A 88 -33.86 -6.56 -3.12
C HIS A 88 -34.85 -5.54 -2.55
N MET A 89 -34.75 -4.28 -2.97
CA MET A 89 -35.65 -3.22 -2.51
C MET A 89 -37.10 -3.46 -2.95
N VAL A 90 -37.33 -3.85 -4.21
CA VAL A 90 -38.68 -4.15 -4.71
C VAL A 90 -39.29 -5.35 -3.99
N GLU A 91 -38.50 -6.39 -3.72
CA GLU A 91 -38.93 -7.57 -2.95
C GLU A 91 -39.30 -7.19 -1.50
N GLU A 92 -38.48 -6.36 -0.85
CA GLU A 92 -38.76 -5.86 0.51
C GLU A 92 -40.01 -4.98 0.56
N ILE A 93 -40.24 -4.11 -0.43
CA ILE A 93 -41.46 -3.28 -0.52
C ILE A 93 -42.70 -4.17 -0.58
N LYS A 94 -42.69 -5.19 -1.45
CA LYS A 94 -43.80 -6.16 -1.57
C LYS A 94 -44.03 -6.90 -0.26
N ARG A 95 -42.95 -7.33 0.40
CA ARG A 95 -43.00 -8.03 1.69
C ARG A 95 -43.63 -7.16 2.78
N ARG A 96 -43.18 -5.90 2.95
CA ARG A 96 -43.75 -4.96 3.93
C ARG A 96 -45.24 -4.73 3.68
N CYS A 97 -45.65 -4.54 2.42
CA CYS A 97 -47.06 -4.36 2.08
C CYS A 97 -47.95 -5.54 2.51
N ILE A 98 -47.43 -6.77 2.36
CA ILE A 98 -48.18 -7.98 2.74
C ILE A 98 -48.21 -8.15 4.26
N VAL A 99 -47.09 -7.94 4.94
CA VAL A 99 -46.98 -8.09 6.41
C VAL A 99 -47.79 -7.01 7.16
N ASP A 100 -47.77 -5.77 6.68
CA ASP A 100 -48.49 -4.65 7.28
C ASP A 100 -49.98 -4.61 6.87
N GLY A 101 -50.43 -5.52 6.01
CA GLY A 101 -51.83 -5.62 5.58
C GLY A 101 -52.29 -4.48 4.68
N HIS A 102 -51.38 -3.84 3.94
CA HIS A 102 -51.77 -2.83 2.95
C HIS A 102 -52.56 -3.47 1.81
N LEU A 103 -53.82 -3.06 1.65
CA LEU A 103 -54.73 -3.62 0.66
C LEU A 103 -54.26 -3.39 -0.79
N GLU A 104 -53.51 -2.33 -1.05
CA GLU A 104 -52.99 -2.01 -2.38
C GLU A 104 -51.46 -2.12 -2.44
N GLN A 105 -50.96 -3.16 -3.10
CA GLN A 105 -49.53 -3.28 -3.37
C GLN A 105 -49.10 -2.23 -4.41
N PRO A 106 -48.08 -1.42 -4.13
CA PRO A 106 -47.57 -0.47 -5.10
C PRO A 106 -46.99 -1.22 -6.31
N LYS A 107 -47.32 -0.74 -7.52
CA LYS A 107 -46.73 -1.22 -8.79
C LYS A 107 -45.26 -0.78 -8.89
N CYS A 108 -44.39 -1.46 -8.15
CA CYS A 108 -42.98 -1.10 -7.95
C CYS A 108 -41.99 -1.81 -8.90
N GLY A 109 -42.47 -2.66 -9.81
CA GLY A 109 -41.60 -3.44 -10.70
C GLY A 109 -40.64 -2.62 -11.58
N HIS A 110 -41.01 -1.39 -11.93
CA HIS A 110 -40.20 -0.48 -12.75
C HIS A 110 -39.65 0.73 -11.98
N TRP A 111 -39.75 0.74 -10.64
CA TRP A 111 -39.25 1.87 -9.86
C TRP A 111 -37.74 1.89 -9.82
N ASP A 112 -37.13 3.04 -10.04
CA ASP A 112 -35.69 3.22 -9.88
C ASP A 112 -35.26 3.05 -8.40
N LYS A 113 -33.95 2.87 -8.20
CA LYS A 113 -33.39 2.67 -6.85
C LYS A 113 -33.71 3.82 -5.89
N LYS A 114 -33.74 5.05 -6.41
CA LYS A 114 -34.02 6.26 -5.62
C LYS A 114 -35.46 6.27 -5.11
N LYS A 115 -36.44 5.97 -5.96
CA LYS A 115 -37.85 5.90 -5.56
C LYS A 115 -38.11 4.77 -4.58
N CYS A 116 -37.49 3.60 -4.77
CA CYS A 116 -37.58 2.50 -3.80
C CYS A 116 -37.04 2.90 -2.42
N LEU A 117 -35.87 3.56 -2.38
CA LEU A 117 -35.25 4.01 -1.14
C LEU A 117 -36.12 5.04 -0.40
N VAL A 118 -36.66 6.03 -1.11
CA VAL A 118 -37.59 7.03 -0.52
C VAL A 118 -38.84 6.36 0.04
N TRP A 119 -39.38 5.35 -0.65
CA TRP A 119 -40.55 4.63 -0.15
C TRP A 119 -40.22 3.83 1.11
N LEU A 120 -39.10 3.09 1.13
CA LEU A 120 -38.68 2.29 2.29
C LEU A 120 -38.37 3.14 3.52
N GLN A 121 -37.81 4.34 3.32
CA GLN A 121 -37.58 5.30 4.40
C GLN A 121 -38.89 5.84 5.00
N ARG A 122 -39.92 6.04 4.18
CA ARG A 122 -41.23 6.54 4.62
C ARG A 122 -42.12 5.49 5.26
N ASN A 123 -41.85 4.21 4.99
CA ASN A 123 -42.63 3.08 5.49
C ASN A 123 -41.72 2.10 6.26
N PRO A 124 -41.13 2.51 7.40
CA PRO A 124 -40.27 1.65 8.21
C PRO A 124 -41.04 0.47 8.82
N LEU A 125 -40.32 -0.60 9.23
CA LEU A 125 -40.95 -1.77 9.86
C LEU A 125 -41.71 -1.37 11.13
N THR A 126 -43.01 -1.65 11.16
CA THR A 126 -43.92 -1.30 12.26
C THR A 126 -43.86 -2.32 13.39
N ASN A 127 -43.65 -3.60 13.06
CA ASN A 127 -43.61 -4.71 14.02
C ASN A 127 -42.35 -4.66 14.90
N ALA A 128 -42.56 -4.66 16.22
CA ALA A 128 -41.49 -4.57 17.21
C ALA A 128 -40.53 -5.77 17.20
N SER A 129 -41.04 -6.99 16.99
CA SER A 129 -40.17 -8.20 16.98
C SER A 129 -39.27 -8.22 15.76
N ASP A 130 -39.80 -7.87 14.60
CA ASP A 130 -39.05 -7.76 13.35
C ASP A 130 -37.99 -6.65 13.43
N ARG A 131 -38.32 -5.48 14.00
CA ARG A 131 -37.33 -4.42 14.25
C ARG A 131 -36.20 -4.91 15.15
N ALA A 132 -36.54 -5.55 16.27
CA ALA A 132 -35.55 -6.04 17.22
C ALA A 132 -34.63 -7.08 16.57
N PHE A 133 -35.18 -7.97 15.73
CA PHE A 133 -34.41 -8.92 14.95
C PHE A 133 -33.44 -8.21 13.98
N VAL A 134 -33.92 -7.28 13.15
CA VAL A 134 -33.08 -6.58 12.15
C VAL A 134 -31.96 -5.80 12.83
N ILE A 135 -32.25 -5.09 13.93
CA ILE A 135 -31.24 -4.38 14.74
C ILE A 135 -30.18 -5.36 15.27
N ALA A 136 -30.61 -6.48 15.87
CA ALA A 136 -29.69 -7.46 16.44
C ALA A 136 -28.84 -8.17 15.37
N ALA A 137 -29.42 -8.48 14.21
CA ALA A 137 -28.73 -9.12 13.11
C ALA A 137 -27.74 -8.16 12.43
N GLU A 138 -28.12 -6.89 12.22
CA GLU A 138 -27.23 -5.87 11.69
C GLU A 138 -26.06 -5.61 12.64
N LYS A 139 -26.31 -5.50 13.96
CA LYS A 139 -25.24 -5.34 14.94
C LYS A 139 -24.19 -6.46 14.88
N LYS A 140 -24.62 -7.71 14.71
CA LYS A 140 -23.70 -8.85 14.52
C LYS A 140 -22.85 -8.70 13.26
N LEU A 141 -23.45 -8.22 12.16
CA LEU A 141 -22.74 -7.95 10.92
C LEU A 141 -21.75 -6.78 11.09
N TYR A 142 -22.17 -5.69 11.75
CA TYR A 142 -21.35 -4.53 12.06
C TYR A 142 -20.10 -4.93 12.86
N ASP A 143 -20.27 -5.72 13.93
CA ASP A 143 -19.16 -6.20 14.76
C ASP A 143 -18.19 -7.09 13.98
N LEU A 144 -18.71 -7.95 13.11
CA LEU A 144 -17.91 -8.81 12.25
C LEU A 144 -17.08 -7.99 11.25
N VAL A 145 -17.71 -7.06 10.54
CA VAL A 145 -17.03 -6.20 9.55
C VAL A 145 -15.98 -5.32 10.24
N THR A 146 -16.30 -4.78 11.42
CA THR A 146 -15.36 -4.00 12.23
C THR A 146 -14.14 -4.82 12.62
N ARG A 147 -14.33 -6.07 13.07
CA ARG A 147 -13.22 -6.98 13.42
C ARG A 147 -12.33 -7.27 12.22
N VAL A 148 -12.94 -7.66 11.09
CA VAL A 148 -12.22 -7.95 9.84
C VAL A 148 -11.46 -6.72 9.34
N ASN A 149 -12.05 -5.52 9.39
CA ASN A 149 -11.37 -4.29 9.00
C ASN A 149 -10.18 -3.97 9.90
N LYS A 150 -10.31 -4.17 11.23
CA LYS A 150 -9.20 -4.01 12.19
C LYS A 150 -8.07 -5.01 11.92
N GLU A 151 -8.38 -6.27 11.63
CA GLU A 151 -7.38 -7.29 11.27
C GLU A 151 -6.67 -6.94 9.97
N ASN A 152 -7.41 -6.56 8.92
CA ASN A 152 -6.82 -6.08 7.66
C ASN A 152 -5.92 -4.85 7.87
N LEU A 153 -6.27 -3.94 8.79
CA LEU A 153 -5.45 -2.78 9.11
C LEU A 153 -4.17 -3.19 9.85
N LYS A 154 -4.26 -4.15 10.78
CA LYS A 154 -3.09 -4.75 11.44
C LYS A 154 -2.19 -5.46 10.44
N GLU A 155 -2.73 -6.20 9.49
CA GLU A 155 -1.96 -6.84 8.41
C GLU A 155 -1.28 -5.83 7.50
N LYS A 156 -1.98 -4.76 7.11
CA LYS A 156 -1.35 -3.67 6.34
C LYS A 156 -0.21 -3.02 7.13
N ASN A 157 -0.39 -2.78 8.42
CA ASN A 157 0.65 -2.21 9.28
C ASN A 157 1.82 -3.18 9.52
N LYS A 158 1.59 -4.50 9.47
CA LYS A 158 2.64 -5.52 9.48
C LYS A 158 3.34 -5.66 8.11
N GLY A 159 2.63 -5.35 7.02
CA GLY A 159 3.09 -5.51 5.64
C GLY A 159 3.89 -4.34 5.05
N THR A 160 3.98 -3.20 5.73
CA THR A 160 4.83 -2.06 5.32
C THR A 160 5.98 -1.82 6.29
N ALA A 161 6.82 -2.83 6.44
CA ALA A 161 8.26 -2.64 6.40
C ALA A 161 8.96 -3.87 5.80
N PRO A 162 8.91 -4.08 4.47
CA PRO A 162 9.94 -4.87 3.81
C PRO A 162 11.23 -4.02 3.72
N LEU A 163 11.83 -3.72 4.88
CA LEU A 163 13.28 -3.52 4.98
C LEU A 163 13.98 -4.87 5.23
N ILE A 164 13.22 -5.92 5.53
CA ILE A 164 13.70 -7.30 5.71
C ILE A 164 14.23 -7.91 4.39
N THR A 165 13.92 -7.35 3.21
CA THR A 165 14.47 -7.86 1.94
C THR A 165 15.72 -7.12 1.47
N ALA A 166 16.14 -6.05 2.14
CA ALA A 166 17.39 -5.37 1.79
C ALA A 166 18.42 -5.54 2.88
N GLU A 167 18.05 -5.60 4.16
CA GLU A 167 19.03 -5.65 5.26
C GLU A 167 19.96 -6.88 5.22
N PRO A 168 19.50 -8.13 5.03
CA PRO A 168 20.40 -9.28 4.95
C PRO A 168 21.32 -9.20 3.72
N TYR A 169 20.80 -8.65 2.62
CA TYR A 169 21.52 -8.50 1.36
C TYR A 169 22.50 -7.34 1.41
N ILE A 170 22.16 -6.23 2.08
CA ILE A 170 23.05 -5.09 2.31
C ILE A 170 24.15 -5.50 3.28
N ARG A 171 23.85 -6.22 4.37
CA ARG A 171 24.88 -6.77 5.27
C ARG A 171 25.78 -7.77 4.56
N LEU A 172 25.22 -8.62 3.68
CA LEU A 172 26.00 -9.54 2.86
C LEU A 172 26.87 -8.78 1.85
N ILE A 173 26.32 -7.79 1.15
CA ILE A 173 27.06 -6.91 0.23
C ILE A 173 28.16 -6.18 1.00
N GLU A 174 27.89 -5.66 2.19
CA GLU A 174 28.87 -5.00 3.06
C GLU A 174 29.97 -5.96 3.53
N CYS A 175 29.65 -7.23 3.84
CA CYS A 175 30.64 -8.26 4.16
C CYS A 175 31.46 -8.75 2.96
N MET A 176 30.90 -8.65 1.75
CA MET A 176 31.62 -8.96 0.50
C MET A 176 32.51 -7.78 0.07
N LEU A 177 32.12 -6.55 0.37
CA LEU A 177 32.86 -5.34 -0.01
C LEU A 177 33.89 -4.90 1.04
N ASN A 178 33.78 -5.34 2.31
CA ASN A 178 34.69 -4.94 3.39
C ASN A 178 35.23 -6.14 4.19
N ASP A 179 36.47 -6.52 3.92
CA ASP A 179 37.15 -7.65 4.55
C ASP A 179 37.33 -7.49 6.08
N SER A 180 37.34 -6.26 6.60
CA SER A 180 37.47 -6.01 8.04
C SER A 180 36.17 -6.27 8.82
N ILE A 181 35.02 -6.20 8.16
CA ILE A 181 33.70 -6.47 8.76
C ILE A 181 33.40 -7.97 8.75
N ARG A 182 33.99 -8.73 7.82
CA ARG A 182 33.83 -10.19 7.71
C ARG A 182 34.15 -10.95 9.01
N PRO A 183 35.28 -10.75 9.70
CA PRO A 183 35.55 -11.43 10.97
C PRO A 183 34.59 -10.99 12.09
N LEU A 184 34.14 -9.73 12.12
CA LEU A 184 33.16 -9.26 13.11
C LEU A 184 31.76 -9.84 12.87
N PHE A 185 31.37 -9.98 11.60
CA PHE A 185 30.12 -10.64 11.21
C PHE A 185 30.17 -12.14 11.55
N MET A 186 31.29 -12.80 11.26
CA MET A 186 31.51 -14.20 11.65
C MET A 186 31.50 -14.38 13.17
N GLU A 187 32.13 -13.49 13.94
CA GLU A 187 32.17 -13.55 15.41
C GLU A 187 30.81 -13.27 16.05
N MET A 188 30.06 -12.29 15.53
CA MET A 188 28.67 -12.01 15.92
C MET A 188 27.77 -13.23 15.70
N HIS A 189 27.99 -13.97 14.61
CA HIS A 189 27.25 -15.19 14.31
C HIS A 189 27.79 -16.44 15.03
N ARG A 190 29.02 -16.42 15.51
CA ARG A 190 29.63 -17.45 16.36
C ARG A 190 29.12 -17.40 17.81
N MET A 191 28.79 -16.20 18.31
CA MET A 191 28.22 -15.97 19.65
C MET A 191 26.71 -16.31 19.77
N GLY A 192 26.09 -16.72 18.67
CA GLY A 192 24.67 -17.08 18.58
C GLY A 192 24.33 -18.54 18.88
N GLU A 193 25.32 -19.39 19.17
CA GLU A 193 25.12 -20.79 19.63
C GLU A 193 24.66 -20.81 21.10
N ARG A 194 23.45 -20.31 21.37
CA ARG A 194 22.68 -20.67 22.57
C ARG A 194 21.64 -21.72 22.18
N ASP A 195 21.48 -22.74 23.01
CA ASP A 195 20.91 -24.08 22.80
C ASP A 195 19.43 -24.19 22.33
N ASP A 196 18.88 -23.20 21.63
CA ASP A 196 17.53 -23.23 21.10
C ASP A 196 17.57 -23.60 19.60
N GLU A 197 17.81 -24.89 19.32
CA GLU A 197 18.06 -25.42 17.97
C GLU A 197 16.85 -25.39 17.01
N ALA A 198 17.18 -25.01 15.76
CA ALA A 198 16.45 -25.02 14.47
C ALA A 198 15.57 -23.78 14.15
N PRO A 199 15.96 -22.97 13.15
CA PRO A 199 16.21 -23.40 11.77
C PRO A 199 17.51 -22.84 11.14
N LEU A 200 18.60 -22.75 11.90
CA LEU A 200 19.85 -22.08 11.47
C LEU A 200 20.90 -23.00 10.83
N GLY A 201 20.78 -24.33 10.96
CA GLY A 201 21.66 -25.29 10.30
C GLY A 201 21.61 -25.21 8.77
N ASP A 202 20.45 -24.82 8.21
CA ASP A 202 20.24 -24.71 6.77
C ASP A 202 21.00 -23.51 6.16
N SER A 203 21.14 -22.40 6.90
CA SER A 203 21.89 -21.22 6.45
C SER A 203 23.39 -21.46 6.39
N ARG A 204 23.95 -22.19 7.37
CA ARG A 204 25.38 -22.56 7.40
C ARG A 204 25.70 -23.56 6.27
N ALA A 205 24.84 -24.55 6.04
CA ALA A 205 24.98 -25.48 4.94
C ALA A 205 24.93 -24.78 3.56
N LYS A 206 24.10 -23.74 3.42
CA LYS A 206 24.05 -22.90 2.21
C LYS A 206 25.33 -22.06 2.03
N LEU A 207 25.85 -21.45 3.10
CA LEU A 207 27.07 -20.65 3.05
C LEU A 207 28.30 -21.49 2.67
N ILE A 208 28.46 -22.69 3.23
CA ILE A 208 29.56 -23.62 2.89
C ILE A 208 29.52 -24.00 1.40
N LYS A 209 28.32 -24.22 0.84
CA LYS A 209 28.16 -24.50 -0.59
C LYS A 209 28.51 -23.31 -1.49
N ILE A 210 28.26 -22.08 -1.01
CA ILE A 210 28.62 -20.86 -1.73
C ILE A 210 30.15 -20.67 -1.71
N ILE A 211 30.79 -20.87 -0.55
CA ILE A 211 32.25 -20.79 -0.40
C ILE A 211 32.95 -21.79 -1.33
N ALA A 212 32.51 -23.05 -1.33
CA ALA A 212 33.10 -24.07 -2.20
C ALA A 212 32.94 -23.75 -3.70
N LYS A 213 31.79 -23.19 -4.12
CA LYS A 213 31.58 -22.75 -5.51
C LYS A 213 32.41 -21.51 -5.86
N TRP A 214 32.62 -20.61 -4.90
CA TRP A 214 33.47 -19.43 -5.05
C TRP A 214 34.94 -19.84 -5.20
N GLU A 215 35.42 -20.79 -4.40
CA GLU A 215 36.75 -21.40 -4.55
C GLU A 215 36.95 -22.08 -5.91
N LEU A 216 35.95 -22.86 -6.37
CA LEU A 216 35.98 -23.52 -7.67
C LEU A 216 35.88 -22.56 -8.86
N SER A 217 35.36 -21.35 -8.67
CA SER A 217 35.24 -20.35 -9.74
C SER A 217 36.56 -19.69 -10.15
N GLY A 218 37.66 -20.04 -9.48
CA GLY A 218 38.96 -19.40 -9.64
C GLY A 218 39.06 -18.04 -8.95
N ASN A 219 37.97 -17.48 -8.40
CA ASN A 219 38.01 -16.22 -7.66
C ASN A 219 38.15 -16.38 -6.15
N GLY A 220 38.31 -17.62 -5.66
CA GLY A 220 38.54 -17.89 -4.24
C GLY A 220 39.98 -17.70 -3.79
N PHE A 221 40.18 -17.63 -2.47
CA PHE A 221 41.50 -17.57 -1.85
C PHE A 221 42.19 -18.95 -1.95
N GLY A 222 42.88 -19.17 -3.07
CA GLY A 222 43.61 -20.42 -3.35
C GLY A 222 43.38 -20.90 -4.78
N GLN A 223 43.95 -20.19 -5.77
CA GLN A 223 43.91 -20.64 -7.15
C GLN A 223 44.92 -21.76 -7.44
N ARG A 224 44.52 -23.03 -7.26
CA ARG A 224 45.13 -24.30 -7.75
C ARG A 224 45.91 -25.11 -6.71
N GLY A 225 46.06 -26.42 -6.98
CA GLY A 225 46.73 -27.36 -6.09
C GLY A 225 48.18 -26.94 -5.84
N GLN A 226 48.72 -27.31 -4.67
CA GLN A 226 49.94 -26.77 -4.08
C GLN A 226 51.24 -26.99 -4.91
N ASP A 227 51.15 -27.64 -6.07
CA ASP A 227 52.27 -28.28 -6.76
C ASP A 227 52.45 -27.86 -8.24
N GLU A 228 51.74 -26.82 -8.74
CA GLU A 228 51.78 -26.43 -10.17
C GLU A 228 52.60 -25.16 -10.46
N ASP A 229 53.62 -25.27 -11.33
CA ASP A 229 54.56 -24.18 -11.74
C ASP A 229 53.92 -23.03 -12.57
N ALA A 230 52.65 -23.16 -12.96
CA ALA A 230 51.89 -22.12 -13.66
C ALA A 230 50.82 -21.45 -12.76
N PHE A 231 50.90 -21.68 -11.45
CA PHE A 231 50.06 -21.02 -10.45
C PHE A 231 50.30 -19.50 -10.47
N GLY A 232 49.28 -18.73 -10.89
CA GLY A 232 49.31 -17.26 -10.85
C GLY A 232 49.74 -16.54 -12.13
N HIS A 233 49.88 -17.22 -13.27
CA HIS A 233 50.07 -16.55 -14.55
C HIS A 233 48.78 -16.59 -15.40
N LEU A 234 48.12 -15.44 -15.51
CA LEU A 234 47.10 -15.21 -16.53
C LEU A 234 47.82 -14.96 -17.85
N GLY A 235 47.71 -15.89 -18.79
CA GLY A 235 48.16 -15.66 -20.16
C GLY A 235 47.38 -14.48 -20.74
N GLU A 236 48.08 -13.56 -21.41
CA GLU A 236 47.49 -12.35 -22.01
C GLU A 236 46.36 -12.67 -23.02
N ASP A 237 46.32 -13.92 -23.50
CA ASP A 237 45.31 -14.46 -24.43
C ASP A 237 44.02 -14.98 -23.75
N GLU A 238 43.97 -15.13 -22.42
CA GLU A 238 42.79 -15.65 -21.68
C GLU A 238 41.86 -14.55 -21.13
N LEU A 239 42.17 -13.27 -21.38
CA LEU A 239 41.38 -12.12 -20.93
C LEU A 239 40.16 -11.78 -21.81
N GLN A 240 39.74 -12.68 -22.70
CA GLN A 240 38.54 -12.47 -23.51
C GLN A 240 37.59 -13.67 -23.49
N CYS A 241 36.32 -13.35 -23.17
CA CYS A 241 35.10 -14.16 -23.27
C CYS A 241 34.69 -14.94 -22.00
N GLY A 242 33.94 -14.28 -21.10
CA GLY A 242 33.14 -14.97 -20.10
C GLY A 242 32.57 -14.06 -19.02
N ASP A 243 31.29 -13.69 -19.13
CA ASP A 243 30.55 -13.07 -18.04
C ASP A 243 30.34 -14.08 -16.90
N ASN A 244 31.24 -14.05 -15.91
CA ASN A 244 31.22 -14.97 -14.77
C ASN A 244 30.24 -14.56 -13.66
N ARG A 245 29.42 -13.51 -13.85
CA ARG A 245 28.41 -13.05 -12.85
C ARG A 245 27.44 -14.15 -12.46
N ALA A 246 27.16 -15.04 -13.41
CA ALA A 246 26.37 -16.24 -13.28
C ALA A 246 26.85 -17.22 -12.18
N ASN A 247 28.14 -17.20 -11.81
CA ASN A 247 28.72 -18.13 -10.85
C ASN A 247 28.53 -17.67 -9.39
N PHE A 248 28.14 -16.41 -9.17
CA PHE A 248 27.96 -15.81 -7.85
C PHE A 248 26.51 -15.85 -7.35
N MET A 249 25.59 -16.41 -8.13
CA MET A 249 24.15 -16.43 -7.81
C MET A 249 23.63 -17.84 -7.51
N ASP A 250 22.62 -17.94 -6.66
CA ASP A 250 21.92 -19.19 -6.40
C ASP A 250 21.10 -19.63 -7.62
N SER A 251 21.05 -20.94 -7.89
CA SER A 251 20.51 -21.50 -9.13
C SER A 251 19.03 -21.17 -9.35
N GLN A 252 18.25 -20.93 -8.29
CA GLN A 252 16.83 -20.63 -8.40
C GLN A 252 16.51 -19.20 -8.83
N THR A 253 17.42 -18.24 -8.60
CA THR A 253 17.17 -16.80 -8.89
C THR A 253 18.15 -16.21 -9.90
N LYS A 254 19.16 -16.99 -10.28
CA LYS A 254 20.22 -16.64 -11.22
C LYS A 254 19.72 -16.00 -12.51
N GLU A 255 18.71 -16.58 -13.16
CA GLU A 255 18.21 -16.08 -14.43
C GLU A 255 17.56 -14.70 -14.31
N HIS A 256 16.73 -14.48 -13.29
CA HIS A 256 16.04 -13.21 -13.09
C HIS A 256 16.98 -12.09 -12.66
N ILE A 257 17.97 -12.40 -11.82
CA ILE A 257 18.95 -11.41 -11.35
C ILE A 257 19.92 -11.08 -12.49
N LEU A 258 20.40 -12.06 -13.27
CA LEU A 258 21.22 -11.80 -14.46
C LEU A 258 20.45 -10.98 -15.49
N TYR A 259 19.17 -11.27 -15.71
CA TYR A 259 18.32 -10.49 -16.60
C TYR A 259 18.16 -9.05 -16.11
N LEU A 260 17.86 -8.84 -14.81
CA LEU A 260 17.81 -7.51 -14.23
C LEU A 260 19.13 -6.76 -14.38
N TRP A 261 20.26 -7.45 -14.17
CA TRP A 261 21.58 -6.86 -14.31
C TRP A 261 21.88 -6.45 -15.76
N HIS A 262 21.56 -7.33 -16.70
CA HIS A 262 21.68 -7.05 -18.13
C HIS A 262 20.83 -5.85 -18.54
N VAL A 263 19.57 -5.80 -18.12
CA VAL A 263 18.67 -4.66 -18.40
C VAL A 263 19.20 -3.39 -17.72
N ALA A 264 19.72 -3.47 -16.50
CA ALA A 264 20.31 -2.32 -15.82
C ALA A 264 21.57 -1.80 -16.52
N ASP A 265 22.37 -2.67 -17.12
CA ASP A 265 23.55 -2.32 -17.89
C ASP A 265 23.18 -1.72 -19.26
N GLU A 266 22.24 -2.35 -19.98
CA GLU A 266 21.71 -1.87 -21.27
C GLU A 266 21.06 -0.48 -21.14
N GLN A 267 20.38 -0.21 -20.02
CA GLN A 267 19.78 1.08 -19.71
C GLN A 267 20.75 2.08 -19.06
N GLU A 268 22.05 1.73 -18.98
CA GLU A 268 23.12 2.51 -18.32
C GLU A 268 22.80 2.90 -16.86
N ILE A 269 21.88 2.20 -16.19
CA ILE A 269 21.47 2.49 -14.82
C ILE A 269 22.66 2.36 -13.87
N LEU A 270 23.46 1.29 -14.02
CA LEU A 270 24.63 1.07 -13.17
C LEU A 270 25.66 2.20 -13.32
N LYS A 271 25.95 2.60 -14.57
CA LYS A 271 26.85 3.71 -14.88
C LYS A 271 26.34 5.06 -14.35
N ASN A 272 25.03 5.30 -14.45
CA ASN A 272 24.39 6.50 -13.92
C ASN A 272 24.36 6.54 -12.39
N VAL A 273 24.18 5.39 -11.75
CA VAL A 273 24.26 5.27 -10.28
C VAL A 273 25.69 5.50 -9.82
N LEU A 274 26.68 4.86 -10.46
CA LEU A 274 28.09 5.05 -10.15
C LEU A 274 28.59 6.49 -10.35
N SER A 275 27.99 7.27 -11.28
CA SER A 275 28.35 8.68 -11.49
C SER A 275 27.70 9.65 -10.49
N VAL A 276 26.69 9.19 -9.74
CA VAL A 276 25.94 10.02 -8.77
C VAL A 276 26.28 9.66 -7.32
N ILE A 277 26.68 8.40 -7.07
CA ILE A 277 27.17 7.97 -5.76
C ILE A 277 28.41 8.78 -5.42
N SER A 278 28.44 9.37 -4.23
CA SER A 278 29.60 10.11 -3.74
C SER A 278 30.77 9.15 -3.52
N ASP A 279 31.99 9.65 -3.70
CA ASP A 279 33.22 8.85 -3.50
C ASP A 279 33.28 8.20 -2.11
N SER A 280 32.63 8.80 -1.11
CA SER A 280 32.48 8.24 0.25
C SER A 280 31.68 6.94 0.33
N CYS A 281 30.93 6.61 -0.72
CA CYS A 281 30.06 5.44 -0.82
C CYS A 281 30.54 4.46 -1.90
N ALA A 282 31.62 4.77 -2.61
CA ALA A 282 32.27 3.85 -3.54
C ALA A 282 33.07 2.81 -2.75
N ALA A 283 32.87 1.52 -3.07
CA ALA A 283 33.52 0.42 -2.34
C ALA A 283 35.04 0.32 -2.60
N SER A 284 35.55 0.98 -3.65
CA SER A 284 36.98 1.18 -3.85
C SER A 284 37.26 2.64 -4.18
N SER A 285 37.95 3.33 -3.27
CA SER A 285 38.35 4.74 -3.43
C SER A 285 39.38 4.95 -4.54
N GLU A 286 39.97 3.88 -5.07
CA GLU A 286 41.04 3.93 -6.08
C GLU A 286 40.56 3.65 -7.51
N ALA A 287 39.33 3.16 -7.71
CA ALA A 287 38.84 2.72 -9.02
C ALA A 287 37.48 3.28 -9.45
N CYS A 288 36.95 4.31 -8.76
CA CYS A 288 35.94 5.15 -9.40
C CYS A 288 36.63 5.94 -10.52
N SER A 289 36.59 5.36 -11.72
CA SER A 289 37.11 5.90 -12.96
C SER A 289 36.95 7.43 -13.02
N SER A 290 38.05 8.15 -12.83
CA SER A 290 38.14 9.59 -13.11
C SER A 290 38.11 9.88 -14.61
N VAL A 291 37.48 9.00 -15.41
CA VAL A 291 37.24 9.21 -16.85
C VAL A 291 36.10 10.20 -17.02
N ALA A 292 36.28 11.40 -16.45
CA ALA A 292 35.75 12.63 -17.00
C ALA A 292 36.53 13.04 -18.28
N GLY A 293 37.60 12.31 -18.66
CA GLY A 293 38.53 12.72 -19.71
C GLY A 293 38.49 12.00 -21.06
N SER A 294 37.96 10.78 -21.22
CA SER A 294 38.21 10.02 -22.46
C SER A 294 37.05 9.27 -23.10
N VAL A 295 35.81 9.38 -22.60
CA VAL A 295 34.67 8.94 -23.42
C VAL A 295 34.32 10.04 -24.41
N VAL A 296 35.11 10.10 -25.49
CA VAL A 296 34.64 10.56 -26.80
C VAL A 296 33.54 9.59 -27.23
N THR A 297 32.38 9.72 -26.60
CA THR A 297 31.14 9.19 -27.19
C THR A 297 30.96 9.97 -28.47
N THR A 298 31.00 9.26 -29.58
CA THR A 298 30.50 9.77 -30.85
C THR A 298 29.14 10.41 -30.58
N ALA A 299 29.10 11.72 -30.85
CA ALA A 299 28.13 12.65 -30.33
C ALA A 299 26.71 12.37 -30.85
N ARG A 300 26.01 11.40 -30.26
CA ARG A 300 24.55 11.41 -30.22
C ARG A 300 24.15 12.02 -28.89
N LYS A 301 24.25 13.34 -28.84
CA LYS A 301 23.86 14.23 -27.73
C LYS A 301 22.36 14.07 -27.48
N ARG A 302 21.95 12.95 -26.86
CA ARG A 302 20.66 12.85 -26.19
C ARG A 302 20.74 13.86 -25.07
N ARG A 303 20.11 15.02 -25.26
CA ARG A 303 19.86 15.98 -24.20
C ARG A 303 19.04 15.24 -23.15
N VAL A 304 19.72 14.63 -22.18
CA VAL A 304 19.06 14.14 -20.96
C VAL A 304 18.40 15.38 -20.39
N ASP A 305 17.08 15.37 -20.41
CA ASP A 305 16.29 16.52 -20.00
C ASP A 305 16.55 16.77 -18.51
N GLU A 306 17.43 17.73 -18.19
CA GLU A 306 17.76 18.10 -16.81
C GLU A 306 16.51 18.41 -15.98
N ARG A 307 15.41 18.79 -16.64
CA ARG A 307 14.11 18.98 -16.00
C ARG A 307 13.54 17.67 -15.45
N ALA A 308 13.69 16.56 -16.17
CA ALA A 308 13.24 15.25 -15.74
C ALA A 308 14.02 14.77 -14.51
N LEU A 309 15.34 14.97 -14.49
CA LEU A 309 16.19 14.63 -13.34
C LEU A 309 15.86 15.49 -12.12
N GLY A 310 15.64 16.80 -12.31
CA GLY A 310 15.21 17.70 -11.24
C GLY A 310 13.85 17.31 -10.65
N PHE A 311 12.90 16.92 -11.49
CA PHE A 311 11.59 16.43 -11.06
C PHE A 311 11.68 15.11 -10.28
N PHE A 312 12.51 14.18 -10.73
CA PHE A 312 12.76 12.92 -10.02
C PHE A 312 13.37 13.17 -8.63
N ARG A 313 14.43 13.99 -8.55
CA ARG A 313 15.06 14.35 -7.27
C ARG A 313 14.07 15.01 -6.30
N ALA A 314 13.19 15.89 -6.80
CA ALA A 314 12.15 16.52 -5.99
C ALA A 314 11.12 15.51 -5.46
N LYS A 315 10.69 14.54 -6.30
CA LYS A 315 9.79 13.46 -5.88
C LYS A 315 10.43 12.54 -4.84
N MET A 316 11.69 12.15 -5.06
CA MET A 316 12.42 11.30 -4.14
C MET A 316 12.63 11.98 -2.78
N GLY A 317 12.99 13.27 -2.77
CA GLY A 317 13.10 14.06 -1.55
C GLY A 317 11.79 14.15 -0.78
N LEU A 318 10.65 14.29 -1.48
CA LEU A 318 9.33 14.26 -0.85
C LEU A 318 9.02 12.88 -0.25
N ALA A 319 9.30 11.80 -0.99
CA ALA A 319 9.08 10.43 -0.51
C ALA A 319 9.90 10.14 0.75
N MET A 320 11.21 10.48 0.75
CA MET A 320 12.07 10.33 1.92
C MET A 320 11.54 11.12 3.12
N HIS A 321 11.13 12.37 2.92
CA HIS A 321 10.52 13.18 3.98
C HIS A 321 9.27 12.54 4.57
N THR A 322 8.37 12.02 3.71
CA THR A 322 7.16 11.33 4.18
C THR A 322 7.46 10.06 4.96
N MET A 323 8.49 9.30 4.56
CA MET A 323 8.94 8.11 5.27
C MET A 323 9.55 8.44 6.62
N SER A 324 10.44 9.44 6.69
CA SER A 324 11.04 9.92 7.94
C SER A 324 9.96 10.40 8.92
N ARG A 325 8.98 11.18 8.43
CA ARG A 325 7.83 11.62 9.22
C ARG A 325 7.03 10.45 9.78
N ALA A 326 6.71 9.46 8.94
CA ALA A 326 5.97 8.27 9.38
C ALA A 326 6.72 7.44 10.42
N ALA A 327 8.05 7.33 10.31
CA ALA A 327 8.89 6.64 11.29
C ALA A 327 8.87 7.34 12.65
N ILE A 328 9.02 8.68 12.68
CA ILE A 328 8.96 9.48 13.91
C ILE A 328 7.57 9.39 14.57
N PHE A 329 6.49 9.44 13.79
CA PHE A 329 5.13 9.25 14.33
C PHE A 329 4.93 7.87 14.98
N LYS A 330 5.50 6.84 14.37
CA LYS A 330 5.43 5.48 14.92
C LYS A 330 6.18 5.41 16.25
N GLU A 331 7.38 5.95 16.32
CA GLU A 331 8.18 6.03 17.54
C GLU A 331 7.47 6.82 18.65
N LEU A 332 6.84 7.95 18.30
CA LEU A 332 6.04 8.74 19.23
C LEU A 332 4.88 7.94 19.82
N ARG A 333 4.14 7.19 18.99
CA ARG A 333 3.04 6.35 19.48
C ARG A 333 3.55 5.24 20.40
N GLU A 334 4.62 4.55 20.02
CA GLU A 334 5.19 3.46 20.82
C GLU A 334 5.72 3.94 22.17
N THR A 335 6.31 5.14 22.22
CA THR A 335 6.77 5.75 23.48
C THR A 335 5.61 6.20 24.37
N GLN A 336 4.54 6.76 23.77
CA GLN A 336 3.30 7.09 24.49
C GLN A 336 2.60 5.84 25.07
N ASP A 337 2.54 4.74 24.31
CA ASP A 337 1.94 3.48 24.78
C ASP A 337 2.73 2.92 25.98
N LYS A 338 4.07 2.92 25.90
CA LYS A 338 4.95 2.52 27.02
C LYS A 338 4.79 3.41 28.24
N LEU A 339 4.57 4.71 28.03
CA LEU A 339 4.32 5.67 29.10
C LEU A 339 3.01 5.34 29.82
N PHE A 340 1.93 5.15 29.06
CA PHE A 340 0.63 4.77 29.60
C PHE A 340 0.69 3.43 30.36
N GLU A 341 1.34 2.40 29.79
CA GLU A 341 1.53 1.12 30.46
C GLU A 341 2.27 1.26 31.79
N SER A 342 3.30 2.12 31.84
CA SER A 342 4.06 2.39 33.07
C SER A 342 3.20 3.12 34.11
N GLN A 343 2.34 4.05 33.69
CA GLN A 343 1.39 4.75 34.57
C GLN A 343 0.37 3.79 35.17
N VAL A 344 -0.18 2.87 34.38
CA VAL A 344 -1.09 1.82 34.87
C VAL A 344 -0.40 0.96 35.93
N LYS A 345 0.85 0.54 35.70
CA LYS A 345 1.61 -0.28 36.66
C LYS A 345 1.89 0.45 37.99
N VAL A 346 2.07 1.77 37.99
CA VAL A 346 2.17 2.55 39.23
C VAL A 346 0.86 2.46 40.02
N MET A 347 -0.29 2.61 39.35
CA MET A 347 -1.60 2.55 40.02
C MET A 347 -1.93 1.15 40.58
N GLU A 348 -1.47 0.10 39.92
CA GLU A 348 -1.69 -1.29 40.35
C GLU A 348 -0.76 -1.72 41.50
N THR A 349 0.40 -1.08 41.64
CA THR A 349 1.41 -1.53 42.57
C THR A 349 1.22 -0.93 43.97
N THR A 350 1.09 -1.79 44.97
CA THR A 350 1.00 -1.40 46.40
C THR A 350 2.35 -1.19 47.07
N SER A 351 3.45 -1.67 46.47
CA SER A 351 4.80 -1.55 47.02
C SER A 351 5.45 -0.21 46.65
N SER A 352 5.86 0.57 47.67
CA SER A 352 6.52 1.87 47.50
C SER A 352 7.77 1.78 46.62
N ASN A 353 8.63 0.79 46.86
CA ASN A 353 9.90 0.65 46.13
C ASN A 353 9.68 0.40 44.63
N ILE A 354 8.64 -0.36 44.27
CA ILE A 354 8.32 -0.66 42.87
C ILE A 354 7.65 0.55 42.21
N SER A 355 6.80 1.27 42.94
CA SER A 355 6.24 2.54 42.49
C SER A 355 7.33 3.56 42.14
N ASP A 356 8.36 3.72 42.98
CA ASP A 356 9.47 4.64 42.73
C ASP A 356 10.25 4.29 41.44
N LEU A 357 10.45 2.99 41.16
CA LEU A 357 11.07 2.53 39.92
C LEU A 357 10.25 2.90 38.69
N TYR A 358 8.94 2.68 38.71
CA TYR A 358 8.07 3.06 37.60
C TYR A 358 7.94 4.58 37.44
N MET A 359 7.93 5.34 38.54
CA MET A 359 7.96 6.81 38.48
C MET A 359 9.25 7.32 37.82
N GLY A 360 10.40 6.70 38.09
CA GLY A 360 11.65 7.01 37.37
C GLY A 360 11.53 6.73 35.87
N ARG A 361 10.98 5.57 35.50
CA ARG A 361 10.74 5.20 34.09
C ARG A 361 9.76 6.13 33.38
N ILE A 362 8.69 6.58 34.07
CA ILE A 362 7.71 7.54 33.55
C ILE A 362 8.41 8.85 33.17
N ARG A 363 9.24 9.41 34.07
CA ARG A 363 9.98 10.66 33.79
C ARG A 363 10.89 10.52 32.56
N MET A 364 11.56 9.38 32.41
CA MET A 364 12.39 9.11 31.23
C MET A 364 11.55 9.04 29.95
N LEU A 365 10.41 8.34 29.98
CA LEU A 365 9.51 8.21 28.83
C LEU A 365 8.87 9.56 28.45
N GLU A 366 8.49 10.38 29.43
CA GLU A 366 8.00 11.75 29.19
C GLU A 366 9.06 12.62 28.49
N ALA A 367 10.32 12.52 28.93
CA ALA A 367 11.44 13.22 28.28
C ALA A 367 11.66 12.72 26.85
N GLN A 368 11.54 11.41 26.59
CA GLN A 368 11.62 10.84 25.23
C GLN A 368 10.47 11.30 24.34
N VAL A 369 9.23 11.25 24.83
CA VAL A 369 8.05 11.74 24.10
C VAL A 369 8.24 13.20 23.71
N LYS A 370 8.73 14.04 24.64
CA LYS A 370 9.04 15.45 24.36
C LYS A 370 10.11 15.60 23.27
N ALA A 371 11.20 14.85 23.34
CA ALA A 371 12.27 14.93 22.35
C ALA A 371 11.81 14.48 20.94
N VAL A 372 11.02 13.41 20.85
CA VAL A 372 10.47 12.92 19.57
C VAL A 372 9.46 13.94 19.01
N GLN A 373 8.66 14.56 19.86
CA GLN A 373 7.74 15.63 19.47
C GLN A 373 8.48 16.86 18.92
N GLU A 374 9.55 17.31 19.59
CA GLU A 374 10.39 18.42 19.12
C GLU A 374 11.04 18.12 17.75
N CYS A 375 11.46 16.87 17.52
CA CYS A 375 11.99 16.41 16.23
C CYS A 375 10.92 16.50 15.12
N LEU A 376 9.70 16.08 15.42
CA LEU A 376 8.57 16.16 14.50
C LEU A 376 8.22 17.62 14.16
N ASP A 377 8.17 18.49 15.17
CA ASP A 377 7.86 19.91 14.99
C ASP A 377 8.96 20.61 14.16
N SER A 378 10.22 20.20 14.29
CA SER A 378 11.33 20.69 13.46
C SER A 378 11.15 20.32 11.98
N LEU A 379 10.74 19.09 11.67
CA LEU A 379 10.45 18.67 10.29
C LEU A 379 9.28 19.47 9.68
N ASP A 380 8.23 19.70 10.46
CA ASP A 380 7.07 20.48 10.04
C ASP A 380 7.46 21.95 9.78
N GLY A 381 8.32 22.50 10.64
CA GLY A 381 8.91 23.83 10.46
C GLY A 381 9.71 23.94 9.16
N GLU A 382 10.58 22.97 8.87
CA GLU A 382 11.33 22.95 7.61
C GLU A 382 10.44 22.89 6.36
N GLU A 383 9.39 22.07 6.40
CA GLU A 383 8.45 21.93 5.30
C GLU A 383 7.67 23.23 5.06
N ALA A 384 7.24 23.90 6.13
CA ALA A 384 6.61 25.21 6.06
C ALA A 384 7.54 26.27 5.44
N VAL A 385 8.81 26.32 5.83
CA VAL A 385 9.81 27.23 5.24
C VAL A 385 10.04 26.91 3.76
N LYS A 386 10.16 25.63 3.39
CA LYS A 386 10.33 25.21 1.99
C LYS A 386 9.10 25.59 1.15
N LYS A 387 7.89 25.41 1.66
CA LYS A 387 6.64 25.81 1.02
C LYS A 387 6.58 27.32 0.82
N GLN A 388 6.87 28.11 1.85
CA GLN A 388 6.90 29.58 1.76
C GLN A 388 7.93 30.07 0.72
N ARG A 389 9.11 29.44 0.64
CA ARG A 389 10.11 29.73 -0.40
C ARG A 389 9.61 29.42 -1.82
N ARG A 390 8.89 28.31 -2.01
CA ARG A 390 8.27 27.95 -3.30
C ARG A 390 7.21 28.97 -3.72
N GLU A 391 6.35 29.39 -2.79
CA GLU A 391 5.32 30.41 -3.04
C GLU A 391 5.94 31.77 -3.40
N ARG A 392 6.97 32.21 -2.67
CA ARG A 392 7.70 33.45 -2.99
C ARG A 392 8.34 33.41 -4.39
N ARG A 393 8.93 32.27 -4.79
CA ARG A 393 9.49 32.09 -6.14
C ARG A 393 8.41 32.08 -7.21
N ALA A 394 7.28 31.42 -6.98
CA ALA A 394 6.15 31.41 -7.90
C ALA A 394 5.56 32.82 -8.09
N ASN A 395 5.38 33.59 -7.01
CA ASN A 395 4.91 34.96 -7.07
C ASN A 395 5.90 35.88 -7.78
N LYS A 396 7.22 35.73 -7.54
CA LYS A 396 8.25 36.47 -8.28
C LYS A 396 8.18 36.18 -9.79
N LYS A 397 8.02 34.92 -10.18
CA LYS A 397 7.89 34.51 -11.58
C LYS A 397 6.63 35.08 -12.24
N ARG A 398 5.49 35.06 -11.53
CA ARG A 398 4.23 35.68 -12.01
C ARG A 398 4.38 37.18 -12.23
N LYS A 399 5.06 37.88 -11.32
CA LYS A 399 5.31 39.32 -11.45
C LYS A 399 6.21 39.64 -12.65
N THR A 400 7.26 38.85 -12.88
CA THR A 400 8.15 39.05 -14.04
C THR A 400 7.45 38.72 -15.36
N THR A 401 6.63 37.68 -15.43
CA THR A 401 5.89 37.35 -16.66
C THR A 401 4.80 38.37 -16.96
N ALA A 402 4.11 38.89 -15.94
CA ALA A 402 3.14 39.98 -16.12
C ALA A 402 3.81 41.27 -16.61
N SER A 403 4.97 41.62 -16.05
CA SER A 403 5.75 42.79 -16.51
C SER A 403 6.26 42.63 -17.94
N ALA A 404 6.72 41.43 -18.33
CA ALA A 404 7.17 41.16 -19.69
C ALA A 404 6.01 41.20 -20.70
N ALA A 405 4.84 40.65 -20.32
CA ALA A 405 3.64 40.72 -21.14
C ALA A 405 3.13 42.15 -21.31
N ALA A 406 3.20 42.98 -20.27
CA ALA A 406 2.85 44.39 -20.35
C ALA A 406 3.82 45.17 -21.27
N ALA A 407 5.13 44.90 -21.19
CA ALA A 407 6.11 45.55 -22.06
C ALA A 407 5.97 45.15 -23.54
N ALA A 408 5.54 43.92 -23.83
CA ALA A 408 5.31 43.47 -25.21
C ALA A 408 4.07 44.09 -25.87
N LEU A 409 3.10 44.58 -25.07
CA LEU A 409 1.93 45.30 -25.58
C LEU A 409 2.22 46.78 -25.89
N ASP A 410 3.33 47.32 -25.36
CA ASP A 410 3.72 48.73 -25.53
C ASP A 410 4.69 48.93 -26.70
N SER A 411 5.07 47.85 -27.40
CA SER A 411 6.04 47.86 -28.51
C SER A 411 5.43 47.58 -29.90
N ASP A 412 4.09 47.58 -30.03
CA ASP A 412 3.37 47.20 -31.28
C ASP A 412 2.75 48.42 -32.00
N ASP A 413 3.14 49.64 -31.64
CA ASP A 413 2.56 50.90 -32.18
C ASP A 413 3.57 51.79 -32.95
N THR A 414 4.69 51.24 -33.42
CA THR A 414 5.66 51.96 -34.27
C THR A 414 6.21 51.08 -35.39
N ASP A 415 5.53 51.09 -36.54
CA ASP A 415 6.04 51.11 -37.92
C ASP A 415 4.87 50.74 -38.85
N SER A 416 4.12 51.73 -39.31
CA SER A 416 4.37 52.52 -40.53
C SER A 416 4.11 51.71 -41.81
N ASP A 417 2.96 52.02 -42.41
CA ASP A 417 2.71 52.16 -43.85
C ASP A 417 3.86 51.68 -44.75
N ASP A 418 3.62 50.60 -45.50
CA ASP A 418 4.08 50.44 -46.88
C ASP A 418 3.38 49.20 -47.48
N ASP A 419 2.33 49.52 -48.24
CA ASP A 419 1.96 49.04 -49.59
C ASP A 419 2.25 47.60 -50.09
N ASP A 420 1.40 47.21 -51.05
CA ASP A 420 1.48 46.12 -52.02
C ASP A 420 0.69 44.84 -51.66
N GLU A 421 -0.54 44.66 -52.14
CA GLU A 421 -0.99 44.43 -53.53
C GLU A 421 -0.78 42.97 -54.02
N GLU A 422 -1.89 42.39 -54.50
CA GLU A 422 -2.03 41.23 -55.38
C GLU A 422 -1.78 39.79 -54.87
N GLY A 423 -2.66 38.88 -55.34
CA GLY A 423 -2.31 37.46 -55.47
C GLY A 423 -3.40 36.41 -55.23
N LEU A 424 -4.50 36.48 -55.98
CA LEU A 424 -5.46 35.38 -56.12
C LEU A 424 -4.80 34.11 -56.69
N ALA A 425 -4.97 32.94 -56.06
CA ALA A 425 -5.03 31.66 -56.77
C ALA A 425 -5.73 30.60 -55.93
N ALA A 426 -6.87 30.15 -56.45
CA ALA A 426 -7.60 28.96 -56.04
C ALA A 426 -6.83 27.70 -56.48
N GLU A 427 -6.89 26.63 -55.68
CA GLU A 427 -6.77 25.29 -56.23
C GLU A 427 -7.60 24.26 -55.44
N SER A 428 -8.52 23.66 -56.19
CA SER A 428 -9.35 22.53 -55.87
C SER A 428 -8.60 21.21 -56.09
N GLY A 429 -8.78 20.22 -55.21
CA GLY A 429 -8.45 18.82 -55.48
C GLY A 429 -9.06 17.93 -54.39
N SER A 430 -10.22 17.33 -54.63
CA SER A 430 -10.46 16.04 -55.32
C SER A 430 -10.30 14.82 -54.40
N MET A 431 -11.45 14.17 -54.21
CA MET A 431 -11.69 12.84 -53.64
C MET A 431 -10.71 11.75 -54.10
N GLY A 432 -10.38 10.86 -53.17
CA GLY A 432 -9.91 9.50 -53.41
C GLY A 432 -10.29 8.64 -52.20
N TYR A 433 -10.89 7.48 -52.47
CA TYR A 433 -11.59 6.54 -51.59
C TYR A 433 -10.88 6.12 -50.30
#